data_AF-A0A4Z0GWY7-F1
#
_entry.id   AF-A0A4Z0GWY7-F1
#
_cell.length_a   1.000
_cell.length_b   1.000
_cell.length_c   1.000
_cell.angle_alpha   90.00
_cell.angle_beta   90.00
_cell.angle_gamma   90.00
#
_symmetry.space_group_name_H-M   'P 1'
#
loop_
_entity.id
_entity.type
_entity.pdbx_description
1 polymer ?
#
loop_
_entity_poly.entity_id
_entity_poly.type
_entity_poly.pdbx_seq_one_letter_code
_entity_poly.pdbx_strand_id
1 'polypeptide(L)'
;MSPETQRRYLEALSQALSFHPDRSSIIEEYKGHLQALEHEEVPLTYEALTERLGDPDEIAEMFKEEHSVTESRLHWLFVFCNVLLFVGGGLLTLAYHLFDWNVLQWLFTRLLSIPTVIIVLYFGFWTLLGYEIGKAFGPKGLALLKKTYLIGIVPNLILMVLTVFNIIPRRWFDPLITTEFIIVCIVCTGLLYPVSLLACRWGRRMSL
;
A
#
# COMPACT_ATOMS: atom_id res chain seq x y z
N MET A 1 -41.71 -0.30 -6.29
CA MET A 1 -41.15 -0.98 -5.11
C MET A 1 -41.71 -0.36 -3.83
N SER A 2 -41.94 -1.12 -2.74
CA SER A 2 -42.38 -0.51 -1.48
C SER A 2 -41.17 0.10 -0.76
N PRO A 3 -41.21 1.38 -0.34
CA PRO A 3 -40.12 2.03 0.38
C PRO A 3 -39.79 1.32 1.71
N GLU A 4 -40.74 0.56 2.28
CA GLU A 4 -40.49 -0.26 3.47
C GLU A 4 -39.56 -1.44 3.20
N THR A 5 -39.63 -2.07 2.02
CA THR A 5 -38.82 -3.24 1.67
C THR A 5 -37.36 -2.85 1.47
N GLN A 6 -37.10 -1.73 0.77
CA GLN A 6 -35.74 -1.18 0.61
C GLN A 6 -35.13 -0.83 1.97
N ARG A 7 -35.90 -0.15 2.81
CA ARG A 7 -35.44 0.28 4.13
C ARG A 7 -35.10 -0.92 5.01
N ARG A 8 -35.93 -1.96 5.00
CA ARG A 8 -35.68 -3.21 5.74
C ARG A 8 -34.41 -3.91 5.27
N TYR A 9 -34.15 -3.96 3.97
CA TYR A 9 -32.92 -4.55 3.42
C TYR A 9 -31.68 -3.76 3.83
N LEU A 10 -31.71 -2.44 3.70
CA LEU A 10 -30.59 -1.58 4.10
C LEU A 10 -30.34 -1.61 5.62
N GLU A 11 -31.38 -1.68 6.44
CA GLU A 11 -31.25 -1.82 7.90
C GLU A 11 -30.61 -3.18 8.27
N ALA A 12 -31.02 -4.27 7.62
CA ALA A 12 -30.41 -5.59 7.82
C ALA A 12 -28.92 -5.61 7.41
N LEU A 13 -28.58 -5.10 6.23
CA LEU A 13 -27.18 -4.99 5.77
C LEU A 13 -26.34 -4.09 6.69
N SER A 14 -26.93 -3.00 7.15
CA SER A 14 -26.30 -2.08 8.09
C SER A 14 -26.02 -2.69 9.45
N GLN A 15 -26.89 -3.61 9.90
CA GLN A 15 -26.72 -4.36 11.14
C GLN A 15 -25.65 -5.45 10.98
N ALA A 16 -25.65 -6.19 9.88
CA ALA A 16 -24.65 -7.19 9.55
C ALA A 16 -23.23 -6.57 9.42
N LEU A 17 -23.14 -5.37 8.85
CA LEU A 17 -21.90 -4.58 8.72
C LEU A 17 -21.58 -3.71 9.95
N SER A 18 -22.25 -3.90 11.11
CA SER A 18 -22.14 -3.01 12.27
C SER A 18 -20.71 -2.76 12.77
N PHE A 19 -19.81 -3.74 12.59
CA PHE A 19 -18.39 -3.64 12.96
C PHE A 19 -17.44 -3.38 11.77
N HIS A 20 -17.97 -3.22 10.55
CA HIS A 20 -17.16 -2.99 9.35
C HIS A 20 -16.77 -1.50 9.23
N PRO A 21 -15.48 -1.17 9.02
CA PRO A 21 -15.02 0.22 8.94
C PRO A 21 -15.63 1.00 7.76
N ASP A 22 -15.92 0.32 6.65
CA ASP A 22 -16.49 0.92 5.42
C ASP A 22 -18.01 0.77 5.32
N ARG A 23 -18.70 0.47 6.42
CA ARG A 23 -20.17 0.26 6.49
C ARG A 23 -20.95 1.34 5.73
N SER A 24 -20.59 2.61 5.91
CA SER A 24 -21.29 3.73 5.26
C SER A 24 -21.13 3.73 3.74
N SER A 25 -19.95 3.36 3.24
CA SER A 25 -19.67 3.31 1.80
C SER A 25 -20.45 2.17 1.14
N ILE A 26 -20.42 0.98 1.75
CA ILE A 26 -21.11 -0.21 1.26
C ILE A 26 -22.62 0.02 1.24
N ILE A 27 -23.18 0.67 2.28
CA ILE A 27 -24.61 1.02 2.31
C ILE A 27 -24.98 1.99 1.18
N GLU A 28 -24.14 2.99 0.89
CA GLU A 28 -24.40 3.97 -0.18
C GLU A 28 -24.36 3.30 -1.57
N GLU A 29 -23.43 2.37 -1.79
CA GLU A 29 -23.34 1.57 -3.01
C GLU A 29 -24.60 0.70 -3.22
N TYR A 30 -25.01 -0.05 -2.20
CA TYR A 30 -26.22 -0.86 -2.26
C TYR A 30 -27.49 -0.04 -2.40
N LYS A 31 -27.52 1.18 -1.85
CA LYS A 31 -28.60 2.14 -2.11
C LYS A 31 -28.64 2.56 -3.58
N GLY A 32 -27.49 2.75 -4.23
CA GLY A 32 -27.40 2.97 -5.68
C GLY A 32 -27.94 1.79 -6.50
N HIS A 33 -27.62 0.56 -6.11
CA HIS A 33 -28.17 -0.65 -6.75
C HIS A 33 -29.69 -0.77 -6.57
N LEU A 34 -30.22 -0.46 -5.39
CA LEU A 34 -31.66 -0.45 -5.13
C LEU A 34 -32.38 0.62 -5.97
N GLN A 35 -31.78 1.79 -6.19
CA GLN A 35 -32.34 2.84 -7.06
C GLN A 35 -32.34 2.43 -8.54
N ALA A 36 -31.32 1.69 -8.98
CA ALA A 36 -31.28 1.15 -10.34
C ALA A 36 -32.38 0.11 -10.57
N LEU A 37 -32.65 -0.75 -9.58
CA LEU A 37 -33.72 -1.76 -9.63
C LEU A 37 -35.13 -1.16 -9.55
N GLU A 38 -35.27 0.07 -9.03
CA GLU A 38 -36.55 0.77 -8.93
C GLU A 38 -37.14 1.15 -10.30
N HIS A 39 -36.30 1.20 -11.34
CA HIS A 39 -36.73 1.48 -12.72
C HIS A 39 -37.26 0.24 -13.46
N GLU A 40 -37.18 -0.94 -12.86
CA GLU A 40 -37.74 -2.17 -13.44
C GLU A 40 -39.19 -2.38 -12.97
N GLU A 41 -40.12 -2.66 -13.90
CA GLU A 41 -41.56 -2.85 -13.62
C GLU A 41 -41.89 -4.14 -12.83
N VAL A 42 -40.89 -4.80 -12.25
CA VAL A 42 -41.07 -6.05 -11.51
C VAL A 42 -41.38 -5.76 -10.03
N PRO A 43 -42.41 -6.39 -9.44
CA PRO A 43 -42.66 -6.28 -8.00
C PRO A 43 -41.50 -6.91 -7.21
N LEU A 44 -40.61 -6.06 -6.70
CA LEU A 44 -39.49 -6.44 -5.85
C LEU A 44 -39.96 -6.69 -4.40
N THR A 45 -40.18 -7.97 -4.08
CA THR A 45 -40.31 -8.48 -2.71
C THR A 45 -38.94 -8.60 -2.05
N TYR A 46 -38.91 -8.73 -0.72
CA TYR A 46 -37.66 -8.89 0.04
C TYR A 46 -36.85 -10.11 -0.42
N GLU A 47 -37.54 -11.22 -0.71
CA GLU A 47 -36.93 -12.47 -1.22
C GLU A 47 -36.28 -12.28 -2.61
N ALA A 48 -36.93 -11.51 -3.49
CA ALA A 48 -36.37 -11.18 -4.80
C ALA A 48 -35.14 -10.26 -4.71
N LEU A 49 -35.07 -9.41 -3.67
CA LEU A 49 -33.89 -8.60 -3.38
C LEU A 49 -32.74 -9.45 -2.88
N THR A 50 -32.97 -10.35 -1.93
CA THR A 50 -31.94 -11.26 -1.42
C THR A 50 -31.42 -12.21 -2.51
N GLU A 51 -32.28 -12.63 -3.45
CA GLU A 51 -31.85 -13.48 -4.58
C GLU A 51 -31.01 -12.70 -5.62
N ARG A 52 -31.33 -11.43 -5.88
CA ARG A 52 -30.62 -10.62 -6.89
C ARG A 52 -29.37 -9.92 -6.37
N LEU A 53 -29.43 -9.39 -5.15
CA LEU A 53 -28.35 -8.59 -4.54
C LEU A 53 -27.49 -9.38 -3.56
N GLY A 54 -27.95 -10.57 -3.14
CA GLY A 54 -27.34 -11.39 -2.10
C GLY A 54 -28.02 -11.21 -0.74
N ASP A 55 -27.83 -12.17 0.15
CA ASP A 55 -28.29 -12.04 1.53
C ASP A 55 -27.40 -11.03 2.31
N PRO A 56 -27.98 -10.12 3.11
CA PRO A 56 -27.22 -9.14 3.89
C PRO A 56 -26.13 -9.73 4.78
N ASP A 57 -26.33 -10.93 5.34
CA ASP A 57 -25.35 -11.60 6.18
C ASP A 57 -24.22 -12.21 5.34
N GLU A 58 -24.53 -12.81 4.18
CA GLU A 58 -23.54 -13.32 3.22
C GLU A 58 -22.67 -12.20 2.66
N ILE A 59 -23.28 -11.05 2.32
CA ILE A 59 -22.58 -9.86 1.86
C ILE A 59 -21.60 -9.37 2.94
N ALA A 60 -22.08 -9.28 4.18
CA ALA A 60 -21.23 -8.86 5.29
C ALA A 60 -20.05 -9.82 5.54
N GLU A 61 -20.26 -11.13 5.35
CA GLU A 61 -19.21 -12.14 5.47
C GLU A 61 -18.19 -12.04 4.33
N MET A 62 -18.63 -11.84 3.09
CA MET A 62 -17.75 -11.59 1.95
C MET A 62 -16.86 -10.36 2.16
N PHE A 63 -17.43 -9.23 2.56
CA PHE A 63 -16.67 -8.00 2.81
C PHE A 63 -15.69 -8.16 3.99
N LYS A 64 -16.04 -8.96 5.00
CA LYS A 64 -15.16 -9.28 6.13
C LYS A 64 -13.96 -10.11 5.69
N GLU A 65 -14.16 -11.12 4.84
CA GLU A 65 -13.07 -11.91 4.27
C GLU A 65 -12.16 -11.05 3.38
N GLU A 66 -12.75 -10.27 2.47
CA GLU A 66 -12.01 -9.43 1.52
C GLU A 66 -11.15 -8.36 2.22
N HIS A 67 -11.69 -7.73 3.26
CA HIS A 67 -10.94 -6.80 4.10
C HIS A 67 -9.79 -7.50 4.84
N SER A 68 -10.05 -8.61 5.54
CA SER A 68 -9.04 -9.32 6.33
C SER A 68 -7.86 -9.85 5.50
N VAL A 69 -8.16 -10.32 4.28
CA VAL A 69 -7.16 -10.86 3.35
C VAL A 69 -6.34 -9.75 2.72
N THR A 70 -6.97 -8.62 2.38
CA THR A 70 -6.30 -7.47 1.78
C THR A 70 -5.38 -6.77 2.79
N GLU A 71 -5.81 -6.59 4.04
CA GLU A 71 -4.99 -5.97 5.08
C GLU A 71 -3.71 -6.78 5.37
N SER A 72 -3.85 -8.11 5.48
CA SER A 72 -2.76 -9.02 5.80
C SER A 72 -1.75 -9.16 4.66
N ARG A 73 -2.23 -9.28 3.41
CA ARG A 73 -1.35 -9.42 2.23
C ARG A 73 -0.54 -8.16 1.98
N LEU A 74 -1.13 -6.97 2.09
CA LEU A 74 -0.41 -5.71 1.85
C LEU A 74 0.67 -5.45 2.92
N HIS A 75 0.38 -5.79 4.19
CA HIS A 75 1.36 -5.69 5.26
C HIS A 75 2.55 -6.66 5.07
N TRP A 76 2.29 -7.90 4.64
CA TRP A 76 3.36 -8.86 4.34
C TRP A 76 4.16 -8.51 3.09
N LEU A 77 3.51 -8.01 2.04
CA LEU A 77 4.19 -7.49 0.85
C LEU A 77 5.16 -6.36 1.22
N PHE A 78 4.73 -5.48 2.15
CA PHE A 78 5.56 -4.38 2.65
C PHE A 78 6.80 -4.86 3.40
N VAL A 79 6.63 -5.81 4.33
CA VAL A 79 7.75 -6.40 5.08
C VAL A 79 8.69 -7.12 4.13
N PHE A 80 8.15 -7.90 3.19
CA PHE A 80 8.93 -8.65 2.22
C PHE A 80 9.75 -7.74 1.31
N CYS A 81 9.17 -6.67 0.75
CA CYS A 81 9.90 -5.73 -0.11
C CYS A 81 11.03 -5.01 0.63
N ASN A 82 10.81 -4.54 1.87
CA ASN A 82 11.87 -3.88 2.64
C ASN A 82 12.99 -4.86 3.03
N VAL A 83 12.62 -6.07 3.46
CA VAL A 83 13.60 -7.12 3.79
C VAL A 83 14.38 -7.52 2.55
N LEU A 84 13.74 -7.69 1.39
CA LEU A 84 14.39 -8.09 0.15
C LEU A 84 15.32 -7.00 -0.39
N LEU A 85 14.95 -5.73 -0.25
CA LEU A 85 15.83 -4.60 -0.58
C LEU A 85 17.03 -4.52 0.39
N PHE A 86 16.82 -4.70 1.69
CA PHE A 86 17.87 -4.62 2.70
C PHE A 86 18.84 -5.82 2.63
N VAL A 87 18.30 -7.04 2.60
CA VAL A 87 19.06 -8.29 2.48
C VAL A 87 19.68 -8.40 1.09
N GLY A 88 18.95 -8.04 0.04
CA GLY A 88 19.46 -8.02 -1.33
C GLY A 88 20.61 -7.03 -1.47
N GLY A 89 20.46 -5.80 -0.97
CA GLY A 89 21.54 -4.82 -0.94
C GLY A 89 22.76 -5.31 -0.15
N GLY A 90 22.54 -5.85 1.05
CA GLY A 90 23.62 -6.38 1.90
C GLY A 90 24.34 -7.59 1.29
N LEU A 91 23.62 -8.57 0.73
CA LEU A 91 24.20 -9.71 0.03
C LEU A 91 24.98 -9.29 -1.21
N LEU A 92 24.48 -8.29 -1.93
CA LEU A 92 25.13 -7.79 -3.13
C LEU A 92 26.43 -7.04 -2.78
N THR A 93 26.45 -6.24 -1.71
CA THR A 93 27.67 -5.63 -1.16
C THR A 93 28.67 -6.70 -0.68
N LEU A 94 28.18 -7.74 0.02
CA LEU A 94 29.03 -8.83 0.49
C LEU A 94 29.61 -9.63 -0.68
N ALA A 95 28.81 -9.92 -1.71
CA ALA A 95 29.24 -10.64 -2.89
C ALA A 95 30.29 -9.85 -3.69
N TYR A 96 30.14 -8.53 -3.79
CA TYR A 96 31.14 -7.65 -4.41
C TYR A 96 32.49 -7.66 -3.67
N HIS A 97 32.48 -7.77 -2.34
CA HIS A 97 33.71 -7.81 -1.53
C HIS A 97 34.36 -9.20 -1.44
N LEU A 98 33.58 -10.28 -1.56
CA LEU A 98 34.07 -11.66 -1.42
C LEU A 98 34.41 -12.33 -2.76
N PHE A 99 33.79 -11.90 -3.86
CA PHE A 99 33.97 -12.53 -5.16
C PHE A 99 34.52 -11.51 -6.17
N ASP A 100 35.76 -11.74 -6.60
CA ASP A 100 36.47 -10.97 -7.63
C ASP A 100 35.97 -11.32 -9.06
N TRP A 101 34.65 -11.49 -9.19
CA TRP A 101 34.02 -11.96 -10.42
C TRP A 101 33.81 -10.79 -11.36
N ASN A 102 34.62 -10.69 -12.41
CA ASN A 102 34.55 -9.63 -13.43
C ASN A 102 33.13 -9.39 -14.00
N VAL A 103 32.30 -10.44 -14.09
CA VAL A 103 30.91 -10.35 -14.54
C VAL A 103 30.03 -9.66 -13.51
N LEU A 104 30.20 -9.99 -12.23
CA LEU A 104 29.44 -9.38 -11.13
C LEU A 104 29.83 -7.91 -10.99
N GLN A 105 31.13 -7.58 -11.05
CA GLN A 105 31.60 -6.19 -11.07
C GLN A 105 31.01 -5.41 -12.24
N TRP A 106 31.02 -5.95 -13.46
CA TRP A 106 30.44 -5.30 -14.63
C TRP A 106 28.92 -5.05 -14.50
N LEU A 107 28.16 -6.05 -14.03
CA LEU A 107 26.72 -5.93 -13.79
C LEU A 107 26.43 -4.89 -12.70
N PHE A 108 27.23 -4.90 -11.63
CA PHE A 108 27.14 -3.97 -10.51
C PHE A 108 27.44 -2.54 -10.96
N THR A 109 28.53 -2.31 -11.68
CA THR A 109 28.86 -0.99 -12.25
C THR A 109 27.77 -0.51 -13.20
N ARG A 110 27.19 -1.38 -14.05
CA ARG A 110 26.11 -0.99 -14.97
C ARG A 110 24.79 -0.71 -14.26
N LEU A 111 24.35 -1.59 -13.38
CA LEU A 111 23.08 -1.46 -12.66
C LEU A 111 23.09 -0.21 -11.76
N LEU A 112 24.25 0.13 -11.22
CA LEU A 112 24.42 1.28 -10.33
C LEU A 112 24.95 2.53 -11.04
N SER A 113 25.36 2.43 -12.31
CA SER A 113 25.64 3.60 -13.17
C SER A 113 24.39 4.42 -13.51
N ILE A 114 23.20 3.94 -13.12
CA ILE A 114 21.96 4.68 -13.26
C ILE A 114 21.28 4.86 -11.90
N PRO A 115 21.90 5.61 -10.96
CA PRO A 115 21.33 5.85 -9.65
C PRO A 115 19.94 6.50 -9.72
N THR A 116 19.71 7.30 -10.77
CA THR A 116 18.43 7.91 -11.09
C THR A 116 17.31 6.89 -11.30
N VAL A 117 17.59 5.75 -11.96
CA VAL A 117 16.57 4.71 -12.20
C VAL A 117 16.19 4.03 -10.89
N ILE A 118 17.14 3.77 -10.02
CA ILE A 118 16.89 3.18 -8.69
C ILE A 118 16.01 4.13 -7.86
N ILE A 119 16.35 5.42 -7.84
CA ILE A 119 15.55 6.44 -7.14
C ILE A 119 14.14 6.52 -7.71
N VAL A 120 13.98 6.54 -9.04
CA VAL A 120 12.66 6.63 -9.70
C VAL A 120 11.80 5.39 -9.41
N LEU A 121 12.37 4.19 -9.50
CA LEU A 121 11.65 2.95 -9.17
C LEU A 121 11.25 2.92 -7.69
N TYR A 122 12.14 3.36 -6.80
CA TYR A 122 11.88 3.41 -5.37
C TYR A 122 10.78 4.44 -5.04
N PHE A 123 10.82 5.63 -5.65
CA PHE A 123 9.75 6.62 -5.56
C PHE A 123 8.42 6.10 -6.10
N GLY A 124 8.45 5.45 -7.27
CA GLY A 124 7.26 4.86 -7.88
C GLY A 124 6.63 3.81 -6.97
N PHE A 125 7.45 2.91 -6.41
CA PHE A 125 7.01 1.89 -5.46
C PHE A 125 6.33 2.51 -4.24
N TRP A 126 6.97 3.49 -3.57
CA TRP A 126 6.39 4.14 -2.39
C TRP A 126 5.15 4.98 -2.70
N THR A 127 5.10 5.60 -3.88
CA THR A 127 3.92 6.35 -4.34
C THR A 127 2.74 5.41 -4.57
N LEU A 128 2.94 4.33 -5.32
CA LEU A 128 1.91 3.30 -5.56
C LEU A 128 1.46 2.66 -4.25
N LEU A 129 2.40 2.36 -3.34
CA LEU A 129 2.09 1.81 -2.03
C LEU A 129 1.27 2.78 -1.18
N GLY A 130 1.63 4.06 -1.16
CA GLY A 130 0.84 5.10 -0.51
C GLY A 130 -0.58 5.15 -1.07
N TYR A 131 -0.72 5.11 -2.39
CA TYR A 131 -2.01 5.09 -3.08
C TYR A 131 -2.87 3.87 -2.71
N GLU A 132 -2.33 2.66 -2.80
CA GLU A 132 -3.04 1.42 -2.46
C GLU A 132 -3.45 1.40 -0.98
N ILE A 133 -2.59 1.85 -0.06
CA ILE A 133 -2.95 1.97 1.36
C ILE A 133 -4.08 2.99 1.57
N GLY A 134 -4.03 4.11 0.85
CA GLY A 134 -5.09 5.12 0.92
C GLY A 134 -6.43 4.63 0.41
N LYS A 135 -6.40 3.85 -0.68
CA LYS A 135 -7.58 3.22 -1.29
C LYS A 135 -8.14 2.10 -0.41
N ALA A 136 -7.30 1.19 0.08
CA ALA A 136 -7.74 -0.01 0.80
C ALA A 136 -8.10 0.21 2.28
N PHE A 137 -7.56 1.24 2.95
CA PHE A 137 -7.72 1.42 4.41
C PHE A 137 -8.30 2.78 4.82
N GLY A 138 -8.60 3.65 3.85
CA GLY A 138 -9.26 4.95 4.07
C GLY A 138 -8.67 5.77 5.25
N PRO A 139 -9.46 6.13 6.28
CA PRO A 139 -8.99 6.91 7.43
C PRO A 139 -7.91 6.21 8.28
N LYS A 140 -7.93 4.87 8.38
CA LYS A 140 -6.97 4.08 9.17
C LYS A 140 -5.64 3.88 8.44
N GLY A 141 -5.64 3.98 7.10
CA GLY A 141 -4.46 3.84 6.25
C GLY A 141 -3.33 4.83 6.57
N LEU A 142 -3.67 6.03 7.07
CA LEU A 142 -2.69 7.04 7.48
C LEU A 142 -1.84 6.61 8.69
N ALA A 143 -2.46 5.94 9.67
CA ALA A 143 -1.75 5.42 10.84
C ALA A 143 -0.86 4.23 10.45
N LEU A 144 -1.37 3.36 9.56
CA LEU A 144 -0.61 2.25 9.00
C LEU A 144 0.61 2.76 8.23
N LEU A 145 0.41 3.68 7.28
CA LEU A 145 1.48 4.30 6.48
C LEU A 145 2.55 4.94 7.35
N LYS A 146 2.18 5.64 8.43
CA LYS A 146 3.13 6.25 9.35
C LYS A 146 4.00 5.21 10.08
N LYS A 147 3.39 4.12 10.56
CA LYS A 147 4.11 3.04 11.25
C LYS A 147 5.05 2.30 10.29
N THR A 148 4.54 2.01 9.10
CA THR A 148 5.24 1.41 7.96
C THR A 148 6.46 2.24 7.55
N TYR A 149 6.28 3.56 7.36
CA TYR A 149 7.37 4.49 7.08
C TYR A 149 8.42 4.49 8.20
N LEU A 150 7.97 4.52 9.47
CA LEU A 150 8.88 4.55 10.61
C LEU A 150 9.75 3.28 10.69
N ILE A 151 9.20 2.12 10.36
CA ILE A 151 9.92 0.84 10.46
C ILE A 151 10.80 0.59 9.24
N GLY A 152 10.34 0.91 8.03
CA GLY A 152 11.07 0.64 6.80
C GLY A 152 12.10 1.71 6.44
N ILE A 153 11.72 2.99 6.53
CA ILE A 153 12.56 4.09 6.04
C ILE A 153 13.50 4.64 7.10
N VAL A 154 13.09 4.76 8.36
CA VAL A 154 13.94 5.38 9.39
C VAL A 154 15.26 4.61 9.58
N PRO A 155 15.30 3.27 9.68
CA PRO A 155 16.57 2.54 9.78
C PRO A 155 17.47 2.76 8.55
N ASN A 156 16.88 2.80 7.35
CA ASN A 156 17.61 3.07 6.11
C ASN A 156 18.20 4.49 6.08
N LEU A 157 17.43 5.49 6.54
CA LEU A 157 17.88 6.87 6.66
C LEU A 157 19.02 7.01 7.67
N ILE A 158 18.91 6.33 8.82
CA ILE A 158 19.97 6.29 9.84
C ILE A 158 21.25 5.69 9.23
N LEU A 159 21.15 4.57 8.51
CA LEU A 159 22.30 3.92 7.87
C LEU A 159 23.00 4.86 6.87
N MET A 160 22.23 5.56 6.03
CA MET A 160 22.77 6.55 5.09
C MET A 160 23.49 7.69 5.82
N VAL A 161 22.89 8.24 6.87
CA VAL A 161 23.48 9.32 7.68
C VAL A 161 24.79 8.86 8.36
N LEU A 162 24.82 7.68 8.96
CA LEU A 162 26.03 7.11 9.58
C LEU A 162 27.18 6.93 8.57
N THR A 163 26.84 6.63 7.32
CA THR A 163 27.80 6.50 6.22
C THR A 163 28.38 7.87 5.81
N VAL A 164 27.56 8.94 5.78
CA VAL A 164 28.05 10.32 5.54
C VAL A 164 29.00 10.78 6.63
N PHE A 165 28.70 10.49 7.89
CA PHE A 165 29.54 10.87 9.03
C PHE A 165 30.81 10.02 9.19
N ASN A 166 31.13 9.12 8.23
CA ASN A 166 32.28 8.22 8.28
C ASN A 166 32.32 7.30 9.51
N ILE A 167 31.19 7.10 10.20
CA ILE A 167 31.10 6.13 11.30
C ILE A 167 31.22 4.71 10.75
N ILE A 168 30.72 4.49 9.52
CA ILE A 168 30.91 3.28 8.73
C ILE A 168 31.99 3.54 7.65
N PRO A 169 32.97 2.63 7.45
CA PRO A 169 34.03 2.82 6.47
C PRO A 169 33.47 2.93 5.04
N ARG A 170 33.64 4.09 4.39
CA ARG A 170 33.15 4.35 3.02
C ARG A 170 33.65 3.35 1.97
N ARG A 171 34.83 2.76 2.22
CA ARG A 171 35.46 1.75 1.37
C ARG A 171 34.58 0.52 1.14
N TRP A 172 33.67 0.20 2.07
CA TRP A 172 32.74 -0.92 1.91
C TRP A 172 31.67 -0.67 0.85
N PHE A 173 31.55 0.57 0.39
CA PHE A 173 30.52 1.02 -0.54
C PHE A 173 31.11 1.76 -1.77
N ASP A 174 32.43 1.72 -1.97
CA ASP A 174 33.07 2.25 -3.17
C ASP A 174 32.87 1.28 -4.35
N PRO A 175 32.64 1.78 -5.59
CA PRO A 175 32.63 3.18 -6.05
C PRO A 175 31.25 3.85 -6.03
N LEU A 176 30.29 3.26 -5.32
CA LEU A 176 28.86 3.45 -5.54
C LEU A 176 28.23 4.60 -4.78
N ILE A 177 28.86 4.95 -3.67
CA ILE A 177 28.28 5.81 -2.66
C ILE A 177 29.17 7.04 -2.53
N THR A 178 29.15 7.88 -3.59
CA THR A 178 29.74 9.22 -3.52
C THR A 178 28.95 10.07 -2.53
N THR A 179 29.61 11.01 -1.84
CA THR A 179 28.96 11.87 -0.84
C THR A 179 27.74 12.59 -1.42
N GLU A 180 27.85 13.05 -2.67
CA GLU A 180 26.76 13.72 -3.38
C GLU A 180 25.55 12.80 -3.58
N PHE A 181 25.79 11.54 -3.96
CA PHE A 181 24.72 10.56 -4.14
C PHE A 181 24.02 10.23 -2.82
N ILE A 182 24.74 10.11 -1.71
CA ILE A 182 24.11 9.88 -0.40
C ILE A 182 23.22 11.06 -0.01
N ILE A 183 23.70 12.30 -0.21
CA ILE A 183 22.93 13.50 0.13
C ILE A 183 21.63 13.53 -0.68
N VAL A 184 21.70 13.27 -2.00
CA VAL A 184 20.50 13.16 -2.84
C VAL A 184 19.58 12.08 -2.29
N CYS A 185 20.10 10.89 -1.96
CA CYS A 185 19.31 9.79 -1.41
C CYS A 185 18.66 10.13 -0.08
N ILE A 186 19.32 10.86 0.82
CA ILE A 186 18.74 11.33 2.10
C ILE A 186 17.58 12.30 1.84
N VAL A 187 17.76 13.28 0.96
CA VAL A 187 16.73 14.26 0.60
C VAL A 187 15.53 13.57 -0.05
N CYS A 188 15.80 12.74 -1.05
CA CYS A 188 14.83 11.88 -1.73
C CYS A 188 14.06 11.02 -0.73
N THR A 189 14.75 10.36 0.19
CA THR A 189 14.11 9.49 1.18
C THR A 189 13.26 10.28 2.17
N GLY A 190 13.67 11.49 2.56
CA GLY A 190 12.84 12.39 3.36
C GLY A 190 11.58 12.86 2.62
N LEU A 191 11.66 13.06 1.31
CA LEU A 191 10.52 13.43 0.44
C LEU A 191 9.57 12.25 0.15
N LEU A 192 9.98 11.01 0.39
CA LEU A 192 9.08 9.85 0.22
C LEU A 192 7.89 9.91 1.16
N TYR A 193 8.05 10.41 2.39
CA TYR A 193 6.94 10.53 3.33
C TYR A 193 5.82 11.45 2.82
N PRO A 194 6.09 12.73 2.47
CA PRO A 194 5.05 13.61 1.95
C PRO A 194 4.47 13.10 0.64
N VAL A 195 5.26 12.49 -0.25
CA VAL A 195 4.75 11.90 -1.50
C VAL A 195 3.81 10.72 -1.23
N SER A 196 4.20 9.80 -0.35
CA SER A 196 3.37 8.66 0.02
C SER A 196 2.08 9.10 0.73
N LEU A 197 2.14 10.17 1.55
CA LEU A 197 0.97 10.78 2.16
C LEU A 197 0.02 11.40 1.14
N LEU A 198 0.55 12.09 0.12
CA LEU A 198 -0.26 12.65 -0.95
C LEU A 198 -0.92 11.54 -1.78
N ALA A 199 -0.17 10.49 -2.12
CA ALA A 199 -0.69 9.32 -2.80
C ALA A 199 -1.79 8.63 -1.98
N CYS A 200 -1.59 8.48 -0.66
CA CYS A 200 -2.59 7.95 0.25
C CYS A 200 -3.87 8.80 0.33
N ARG A 201 -3.71 10.13 0.38
CA ARG A 201 -4.87 11.04 0.31
C ARG A 201 -5.61 10.94 -1.02
N TRP A 202 -4.89 10.71 -2.12
CA TRP A 202 -5.47 10.53 -3.44
C TRP A 202 -6.21 9.20 -3.56
N GLY A 203 -5.59 8.09 -3.15
CA GLY A 203 -6.24 6.77 -3.11
C GLY A 203 -7.54 6.81 -2.31
N ARG A 204 -7.53 7.48 -1.15
CA ARG A 204 -8.73 7.68 -0.33
C ARG A 204 -9.83 8.47 -1.03
N ARG A 205 -9.50 9.47 -1.85
CA ARG A 205 -10.49 10.28 -2.58
C ARG A 205 -11.11 9.57 -3.78
N MET A 206 -10.45 8.55 -4.33
CA MET A 206 -10.98 7.74 -5.43
C MET A 206 -11.80 6.54 -4.93
N SER A 207 -11.69 6.22 -3.63
CA SER A 207 -12.49 5.20 -2.95
C SER A 207 -13.73 5.76 -2.25
N LEU A 208 -13.86 7.10 -2.21
CA LEU A 208 -15.05 7.84 -1.77
C LEU A 208 -15.89 8.21 -3.00
#